data_AF-A0A7J8XIE2-F1
#
_entry.id   AF-A0A7J8XIE2-F1
#
_cell.length_a   1.000
_cell.length_b   1.000
_cell.length_c   1.000
_cell.angle_alpha   90.00
_cell.angle_beta   90.00
_cell.angle_gamma   90.00
#
_symmetry.space_group_name_H-M   'P 1'
#
loop_
_entity.id
_entity.type
_entity.pdbx_description
1 polymer ?
#
loop_
_entity_poly.entity_id
_entity_poly.type
_entity_poly.pdbx_seq_one_letter_code
_entity_poly.pdbx_strand_id
1 'polypeptide(L)'
;SAWTVISRSFAEYSIVGWDNLPRTLLLYYANFVSSPEGYFQTLICNSVDYKNTTVNHDLHYITWDTPPKQHPRSLGLKDYRRMVQSSRPFARKFKRNDPVLDKIDRELLKRRHGKFTYGGWCAENEKKQRACSSLQGENYGVLKPGAGSRRLKSLLTKIASARSFSKRQCRP
;
A
#
# COMPACT_ATOMS: atom_id res chain seq x y z
N SER A 1 11.01 2.07 -6.61
CA SER A 1 10.42 2.36 -5.28
C SER A 1 10.61 1.14 -4.42
N ALA A 2 11.13 1.28 -3.20
CA ALA A 2 11.28 0.17 -2.25
C ALA A 2 9.95 -0.32 -1.65
N TRP A 3 8.86 0.44 -1.81
CA TRP A 3 7.55 0.10 -1.24
C TRP A 3 6.71 -0.55 -2.32
N THR A 4 6.46 -1.85 -2.18
CA THR A 4 5.71 -2.66 -3.15
C THR A 4 4.59 -3.42 -2.45
N VAL A 5 3.59 -3.82 -3.23
CA VAL A 5 2.56 -4.77 -2.82
C VAL A 5 2.71 -5.97 -3.74
N ILE A 6 2.92 -7.14 -3.16
CA ILE A 6 3.13 -8.39 -3.89
C ILE A 6 2.03 -9.39 -3.53
N SER A 7 1.64 -10.21 -4.51
CA SER A 7 0.71 -11.32 -4.26
C SER A 7 1.41 -12.38 -3.41
N ARG A 8 0.63 -13.16 -2.66
CA ARG A 8 1.15 -14.29 -1.89
C ARG A 8 1.93 -15.27 -2.77
N SER A 9 1.38 -15.62 -3.93
CA SER A 9 2.03 -16.57 -4.85
C SER A 9 3.37 -16.04 -5.39
N PHE A 10 3.48 -14.74 -5.69
CA PHE A 10 4.77 -14.16 -6.09
C PHE A 10 5.77 -14.08 -4.92
N ALA A 11 5.29 -13.83 -3.70
CA ALA A 11 6.13 -13.88 -2.50
C ALA A 11 6.70 -15.29 -2.26
N GLU A 12 5.87 -16.33 -2.40
CA GLU A 12 6.29 -17.72 -2.31
C GLU A 12 7.33 -18.04 -3.40
N TYR A 13 7.09 -17.65 -4.66
CA TYR A 13 8.07 -17.79 -5.74
C TYR A 13 9.41 -17.09 -5.44
N SER A 14 9.37 -15.91 -4.81
CA SER A 14 10.59 -15.17 -4.44
C SER A 14 11.45 -15.88 -3.38
N ILE A 15 10.87 -16.80 -2.61
CA ILE A 15 11.53 -17.52 -1.50
C ILE A 15 11.91 -18.93 -1.92
N VAL A 16 10.95 -19.68 -2.48
CA VAL A 16 11.09 -21.12 -2.77
C VAL A 16 11.04 -21.42 -4.27
N GLY A 17 11.25 -20.42 -5.13
CA GLY A 17 11.28 -20.59 -6.58
C GLY A 17 12.19 -21.74 -7.00
N TRP A 18 11.66 -22.60 -7.85
CA TRP A 18 12.34 -23.83 -8.29
C TRP A 18 13.45 -23.53 -9.32
N ASP A 19 13.31 -22.45 -10.07
CA ASP A 19 14.29 -21.97 -11.03
C ASP A 19 15.43 -21.17 -10.38
N ASN A 20 16.46 -20.86 -11.16
CA ASN A 20 17.66 -20.19 -10.66
C ASN A 20 17.50 -18.66 -10.56
N LEU A 21 16.45 -18.07 -11.15
CA LEU A 21 16.31 -16.62 -11.25
C LEU A 21 16.21 -15.94 -9.87
N PRO A 22 15.30 -16.32 -8.94
CA PRO A 22 15.23 -15.71 -7.61
C PRO A 22 16.55 -15.82 -6.84
N ARG A 23 17.21 -16.99 -6.89
CA ARG A 23 18.48 -17.23 -6.17
C ARG A 23 19.63 -16.38 -6.74
N THR A 24 19.73 -16.30 -8.06
CA THR A 24 20.77 -15.51 -8.74
C THR A 24 20.59 -14.02 -8.45
N LEU A 25 19.36 -13.52 -8.56
CA LEU A 25 19.07 -12.13 -8.24
C LEU A 25 19.28 -11.82 -6.76
N LEU A 26 18.98 -12.75 -5.85
CA LEU A 26 19.22 -12.57 -4.43
C LEU A 26 20.72 -12.37 -4.13
N LEU A 27 21.59 -13.21 -4.71
CA LEU A 27 23.05 -13.09 -4.55
C LEU A 27 23.58 -11.76 -5.10
N TYR A 28 23.06 -11.31 -6.24
CA TYR A 28 23.42 -10.03 -6.83
C TYR A 28 22.96 -8.85 -5.96
N TYR A 29 21.67 -8.83 -5.61
CA TYR A 29 21.06 -7.74 -4.87
C TYR A 29 21.48 -7.68 -3.40
N ALA A 30 22.00 -8.77 -2.83
CA ALA A 30 22.66 -8.75 -1.52
C ALA A 30 23.89 -7.82 -1.47
N ASN A 31 24.51 -7.55 -2.63
CA ASN A 31 25.70 -6.71 -2.76
C ASN A 31 25.43 -5.39 -3.50
N PHE A 32 24.16 -5.02 -3.70
CA PHE A 32 23.76 -3.84 -4.45
C PHE A 32 23.26 -2.72 -3.52
N VAL A 33 23.56 -1.46 -3.83
CA VAL A 33 23.05 -0.31 -3.06
C VAL A 33 21.56 -0.14 -3.35
N SER A 34 20.75 0.06 -2.31
CA SER A 34 19.28 0.21 -2.44
C SER A 34 18.58 -0.99 -3.07
N SER A 35 19.03 -2.21 -2.75
CA SER A 35 18.49 -3.47 -3.28
C SER A 35 16.97 -3.59 -3.31
N PRO A 36 16.22 -3.17 -2.26
CA PRO A 36 14.76 -3.24 -2.26
C PRO A 36 14.09 -2.41 -3.36
N GLU A 37 14.79 -1.43 -3.95
CA GLU A 37 14.25 -0.60 -5.02
C GLU A 37 14.28 -1.25 -6.40
N GLY A 38 15.04 -2.34 -6.57
CA GLY A 38 15.23 -3.03 -7.84
C GLY A 38 14.91 -4.54 -7.80
N TYR A 39 15.14 -5.23 -6.67
CA TYR A 39 15.04 -6.69 -6.59
C TYR A 39 13.69 -7.23 -7.11
N PHE A 40 12.57 -6.78 -6.52
CA PHE A 40 11.26 -7.29 -6.87
C PHE A 40 10.85 -6.90 -8.30
N GLN A 41 11.26 -5.71 -8.76
CA GLN A 41 10.98 -5.22 -10.10
C GLN A 41 11.72 -6.06 -11.14
N THR A 42 13.00 -6.35 -10.93
CA THR A 42 13.79 -7.21 -11.81
C THR A 42 13.23 -8.64 -11.80
N LEU A 43 12.96 -9.19 -10.62
CA LEU A 43 12.47 -10.57 -10.50
C LEU A 43 11.11 -10.76 -11.20
N ILE A 44 10.15 -9.87 -10.94
CA ILE A 44 8.81 -10.02 -11.52
C ILE A 44 8.81 -9.82 -13.03
N CYS A 45 9.62 -8.89 -13.55
CA CYS A 45 9.69 -8.63 -14.98
C CYS A 45 10.40 -9.71 -15.78
N ASN A 46 11.30 -10.48 -15.16
CA ASN A 46 12.05 -11.54 -15.82
C ASN A 46 11.49 -12.95 -15.56
N SER A 47 10.43 -13.07 -14.75
CA SER A 47 9.74 -14.35 -14.54
C SER A 47 8.65 -14.58 -15.59
N VAL A 48 8.69 -15.72 -16.27
CA VAL A 48 7.76 -16.07 -17.35
C VAL A 48 6.31 -16.06 -16.85
N ASP A 49 6.09 -16.59 -15.65
CA ASP A 49 4.75 -16.76 -15.07
C ASP A 49 4.19 -15.44 -14.51
N TYR A 50 5.06 -14.53 -14.05
CA TYR A 50 4.63 -13.32 -13.34
C TYR A 50 4.76 -12.01 -14.12
N LYS A 51 5.55 -11.94 -15.20
CA LYS A 51 5.79 -10.69 -15.97
C LYS A 51 4.52 -9.97 -16.43
N ASN A 52 3.48 -10.73 -16.74
CA ASN A 52 2.19 -10.21 -17.22
C ASN A 52 1.19 -9.93 -16.10
N THR A 53 1.61 -10.01 -14.82
CA THR A 53 0.75 -9.73 -13.65
C THR A 53 1.05 -8.36 -13.04
N THR A 54 1.97 -7.60 -13.64
CA THR A 54 2.50 -6.37 -13.04
C THR A 54 1.55 -5.19 -13.21
N VAL A 55 1.49 -4.34 -12.19
CA VAL A 55 0.82 -3.04 -12.25
C VAL A 55 1.80 -1.97 -11.81
N ASN A 56 2.24 -1.11 -12.75
CA ASN A 56 3.15 -0.01 -12.46
C ASN A 56 2.44 1.13 -11.71
N HIS A 57 2.17 0.89 -10.43
CA HIS A 57 1.59 1.85 -9.52
C HIS A 57 1.98 1.51 -8.07
N ASP A 58 2.59 2.47 -7.37
CA ASP A 58 3.14 2.27 -6.01
C ASP A 58 2.07 2.24 -4.89
N LEU A 59 0.85 2.70 -5.16
CA LEU A 59 -0.25 2.85 -4.20
C LEU A 59 0.06 3.82 -3.03
N HIS A 60 1.17 4.55 -3.11
CA HIS A 60 1.60 5.49 -2.07
C HIS A 60 1.48 6.93 -2.55
N TYR A 61 0.86 7.79 -1.75
CA TYR A 61 0.94 9.23 -1.98
C TYR A 61 2.27 9.73 -1.45
N ILE A 62 3.14 10.12 -2.38
CA ILE A 62 4.48 10.64 -2.11
C ILE A 62 4.63 11.95 -2.85
N THR A 63 5.26 12.92 -2.19
CA THR A 63 5.58 14.22 -2.79
C THR A 63 7.07 14.47 -2.68
N TRP A 64 7.62 15.11 -3.70
CA TRP A 64 9.03 15.46 -3.78
C TRP A 64 9.19 16.97 -3.83
N ASP A 65 10.35 17.46 -3.40
CA ASP A 65 10.76 18.83 -3.65
C ASP A 65 11.10 18.99 -5.15
N THR A 66 11.13 20.23 -5.64
CA THR A 66 11.61 20.56 -6.99
C THR A 66 12.82 21.48 -6.86
N PRO A 67 14.05 21.02 -7.16
CA PRO A 67 14.43 19.68 -7.63
C PRO A 67 14.28 18.57 -6.55
N PRO A 68 14.11 17.30 -6.94
CA PRO A 68 13.94 16.20 -6.00
C PRO A 68 15.22 15.95 -5.19
N LYS A 69 15.06 15.79 -3.88
CA LYS A 69 16.12 15.35 -2.94
C LYS A 69 16.15 13.83 -2.83
N GLN A 70 17.15 13.28 -2.11
CA GLN A 70 17.26 11.83 -1.84
C GLN A 70 16.02 11.23 -1.16
N HIS A 71 15.33 12.00 -0.31
CA HIS A 71 14.14 11.54 0.40
C HIS A 71 12.94 12.42 0.08
N PRO A 72 11.73 11.82 0.01
CA PRO A 72 10.51 12.58 -0.26
C PRO A 72 10.28 13.60 0.85
N ARG A 73 9.61 14.70 0.52
CA ARG A 73 9.30 15.75 1.50
C ARG A 73 8.28 15.24 2.53
N SER A 74 8.27 15.88 3.70
CA SER A 74 7.25 15.59 4.70
C SER A 74 5.89 16.17 4.26
N LEU A 75 4.84 15.38 4.47
CA LEU A 75 3.46 15.75 4.26
C LEU A 75 2.91 16.46 5.50
N GLY A 76 2.09 17.49 5.29
CA GLY A 76 1.39 18.21 6.35
C GLY A 76 -0.05 18.55 5.99
N LEU A 77 -0.70 19.43 6.76
CA LEU A 77 -2.11 19.79 6.58
C LEU A 77 -2.45 20.33 5.17
N LYS A 78 -1.51 21.04 4.54
CA LYS A 78 -1.67 21.58 3.18
C LYS A 78 -1.82 20.47 2.13
N ASP A 79 -1.25 19.30 2.38
CA ASP A 79 -1.28 18.16 1.45
C ASP A 79 -2.50 17.28 1.63
N TYR A 80 -3.18 17.38 2.77
CA TYR A 80 -4.26 16.48 3.16
C TYR A 80 -5.33 16.30 2.08
N ARG A 81 -5.80 17.39 1.48
CA ARG A 81 -6.83 17.34 0.43
C ARG A 81 -6.34 16.57 -0.79
N ARG A 82 -5.12 16.86 -1.27
CA ARG A 82 -4.53 16.20 -2.44
C ARG A 82 -4.27 14.71 -2.17
N MET A 83 -3.80 14.40 -0.96
CA MET A 83 -3.60 13.04 -0.49
C MET A 83 -4.90 12.23 -0.56
N VAL A 84 -6.00 12.74 0.02
CA VAL A 84 -7.31 12.06 0.01
C VAL A 84 -7.87 11.91 -1.41
N GLN A 85 -7.76 12.96 -2.22
CA GLN A 85 -8.24 12.96 -3.62
C GLN A 85 -7.45 12.01 -4.53
N SER A 86 -6.22 11.65 -4.17
CA SER A 86 -5.42 10.70 -4.95
C SER A 86 -5.96 9.26 -4.90
N SER A 87 -6.91 8.97 -4.00
CA SER A 87 -7.49 7.65 -3.77
C SER A 87 -6.49 6.56 -3.38
N ARG A 88 -5.23 6.94 -3.11
CA ARG A 88 -4.18 6.02 -2.68
C ARG A 88 -4.41 5.59 -1.22
N PRO A 89 -4.25 4.29 -0.89
CA PRO A 89 -4.48 3.80 0.47
C PRO A 89 -3.38 4.20 1.45
N PHE A 90 -2.15 4.44 0.97
CA PHE A 90 -1.00 4.78 1.81
C PHE A 90 -0.41 6.13 1.44
N ALA A 91 0.32 6.74 2.38
CA ALA A 91 1.03 8.00 2.16
C ALA A 91 2.30 8.06 3.02
N ARG A 92 3.34 8.74 2.52
CA ARG A 92 4.58 9.00 3.26
C ARG A 92 5.26 10.29 2.75
N LYS A 93 6.08 10.97 3.55
CA LYS A 93 6.43 10.71 4.97
C LYS A 93 5.77 11.75 5.88
N PHE A 94 5.46 11.39 7.11
CA PHE A 94 4.91 12.34 8.09
C PHE A 94 5.99 12.68 9.11
N LYS A 95 6.02 13.93 9.61
CA LYS A 95 6.82 14.25 10.78
C LYS A 95 6.16 13.65 12.02
N ARG A 96 6.97 13.33 13.02
CA ARG A 96 6.45 12.91 14.33
C ARG A 96 5.55 14.02 14.89
N ASN A 97 4.38 13.64 15.39
CA ASN A 97 3.38 14.55 15.97
C ASN A 97 2.90 15.67 15.01
N ASP A 98 2.94 15.45 13.69
CA ASP A 98 2.38 16.42 12.75
C ASP A 98 0.84 16.45 12.87
N PRO A 99 0.20 17.64 12.97
CA PRO A 99 -1.26 17.77 13.11
C PRO A 99 -2.07 17.12 11.98
N VAL A 100 -1.45 16.84 10.82
CA VAL A 100 -2.11 16.08 9.75
C VAL A 100 -2.48 14.66 10.18
N LEU A 101 -1.70 14.06 11.09
CA LEU A 101 -1.96 12.71 11.61
C LEU A 101 -3.28 12.69 12.41
N ASP A 102 -3.49 13.68 13.30
CA ASP A 102 -4.75 13.81 14.04
C ASP A 102 -5.94 14.05 13.10
N LYS A 103 -5.72 14.78 12.01
CA LYS A 103 -6.75 14.98 10.98
C LYS A 103 -7.06 13.69 10.22
N ILE A 104 -6.06 12.87 9.89
CA ILE A 104 -6.26 11.54 9.28
C ILE A 104 -7.07 10.65 10.23
N ASP A 105 -6.69 10.63 11.50
CA ASP A 105 -7.31 9.82 12.53
C ASP A 105 -8.78 10.14 12.72
N ARG A 106 -9.10 11.44 12.82
CA ARG A 106 -10.47 11.91 13.00
C ARG A 106 -11.33 11.72 11.75
N GLU A 107 -10.84 12.13 10.59
CA GLU A 107 -11.67 12.25 9.38
C GLU A 107 -11.72 10.97 8.54
N LEU A 108 -10.60 10.24 8.44
CA LEU A 108 -10.50 9.03 7.60
C LEU A 108 -10.71 7.76 8.40
N LEU A 109 -10.00 7.65 9.53
CA LEU A 109 -10.03 6.47 10.37
C LEU A 109 -11.16 6.49 11.40
N LYS A 110 -11.76 7.67 11.66
CA LYS A 110 -12.83 7.87 12.63
C LYS A 110 -12.46 7.31 14.02
N ARG A 111 -11.17 7.44 14.40
CA ARG A 111 -10.65 6.99 15.71
C ARG A 111 -10.47 8.16 16.66
N ARG A 112 -10.62 7.88 17.96
CA ARG A 112 -10.31 8.83 19.05
C ARG A 112 -8.86 8.66 19.48
N HIS A 113 -8.32 9.68 20.14
CA HIS A 113 -6.98 9.62 20.71
C HIS A 113 -6.82 8.39 21.63
N GLY A 114 -5.70 7.67 21.48
CA GLY A 114 -5.42 6.45 22.24
C GLY A 114 -6.32 5.25 21.93
N LYS A 115 -7.18 5.31 20.89
CA LYS A 115 -8.05 4.20 20.47
C LYS A 115 -7.69 3.73 19.06
N PHE A 116 -8.00 2.46 18.80
CA PHE A 116 -7.86 1.84 17.47
C PHE A 116 -9.01 2.23 16.55
N THR A 117 -8.78 2.08 15.24
CA THR A 117 -9.84 2.16 14.22
C THR A 117 -10.74 0.93 14.32
N TYR A 118 -12.03 1.13 14.52
CA TYR A 118 -13.00 0.03 14.57
C TYR A 118 -13.33 -0.44 13.15
N GLY A 119 -13.08 -1.73 12.86
CA GLY A 119 -13.42 -2.39 11.61
C GLY A 119 -14.75 -3.12 11.66
N GLY A 120 -15.07 -3.87 10.60
CA GLY A 120 -16.29 -4.71 10.53
C GLY A 120 -16.31 -5.86 11.53
N TRP A 121 -15.18 -6.14 12.18
CA TRP A 121 -15.01 -7.15 13.23
C TRP A 121 -15.40 -6.66 14.63
N CYS A 122 -15.75 -5.39 14.82
CA CYS A 122 -16.21 -4.88 16.13
C CYS A 122 -17.73 -4.76 16.13
N ALA A 123 -18.39 -5.50 17.04
CA ALA A 123 -19.83 -5.43 17.25
C ALA A 123 -20.27 -4.02 17.66
N GLU A 124 -21.28 -3.47 16.99
CA GLU A 124 -21.94 -2.23 17.39
C GLU A 124 -22.84 -2.55 18.60
N ASN A 125 -22.43 -2.18 19.81
CA ASN A 125 -23.38 -2.05 20.90
C ASN A 125 -24.11 -0.70 20.77
N GLU A 126 -25.44 -0.70 20.94
CA GLU A 126 -26.34 0.46 20.77
C GLU A 126 -26.03 1.65 21.71
N LYS A 127 -25.15 1.46 22.70
CA LYS A 127 -24.72 2.52 23.63
C LYS A 127 -23.54 3.29 23.03
N LYS A 128 -23.58 4.63 23.15
CA LYS A 128 -22.68 5.67 22.60
C LYS A 128 -21.15 5.48 22.76
N GLN A 129 -20.67 4.39 23.33
CA GLN A 129 -19.27 4.01 23.40
C GLN A 129 -19.06 2.75 22.55
N ARG A 130 -18.34 2.90 21.44
CA ARG A 130 -17.85 1.77 20.62
C ARG A 130 -16.84 0.97 21.46
N ALA A 131 -17.33 0.11 22.33
CA ALA A 131 -16.49 -0.84 23.02
C ALA A 131 -16.46 -2.11 22.15
N CYS A 132 -15.28 -2.50 21.68
CA CYS A 132 -15.11 -3.78 20.97
C CYS A 132 -15.03 -4.90 22.04
N SER A 133 -16.06 -4.98 22.88
CA SER A 133 -16.07 -5.81 24.10
C SER A 133 -16.26 -7.28 23.82
N SER A 134 -16.68 -7.64 22.61
CA SER A 134 -16.80 -9.00 22.14
C SER A 134 -16.10 -9.13 20.80
N LEU A 135 -14.81 -9.47 20.83
CA LEU A 135 -14.22 -10.24 19.75
C LEU A 135 -14.90 -11.63 19.78
N GLN A 136 -16.12 -11.73 19.27
CA GLN A 136 -16.74 -13.03 19.03
C GLN A 136 -15.87 -13.73 17.99
N GLY A 137 -15.08 -14.70 18.45
CA GLY A 137 -13.87 -15.22 17.83
C GLY A 137 -14.04 -15.98 16.52
N GLU A 138 -15.11 -15.74 15.77
CA GLU A 138 -15.43 -16.45 14.53
C GLU A 138 -15.46 -15.52 13.30
N ASN A 139 -15.46 -14.18 13.49
CA ASN A 139 -15.69 -13.20 12.42
C ASN A 139 -14.52 -12.21 12.20
N TYR A 140 -13.28 -12.65 12.39
CA TYR A 140 -12.09 -11.81 12.18
C TYR A 140 -11.90 -11.31 10.74
N GLY A 141 -12.55 -11.96 9.77
CA GLY A 141 -12.47 -11.61 8.34
C GLY A 141 -13.53 -10.62 7.84
N VAL A 142 -14.46 -10.17 8.68
CA VAL A 142 -15.58 -9.34 8.21
C VAL A 142 -15.11 -7.92 7.89
N LEU A 143 -15.04 -7.62 6.60
CA LEU A 143 -14.74 -6.30 6.08
C LEU A 143 -16.05 -5.55 5.78
N LYS A 144 -16.28 -4.41 6.43
CA LYS A 144 -17.38 -3.50 6.11
C LYS A 144 -16.88 -2.38 5.19
N PRO A 145 -17.28 -2.35 3.89
CA PRO A 145 -16.83 -1.32 2.96
C PRO A 145 -17.22 0.09 3.44
N GLY A 146 -16.28 1.02 3.40
CA GLY A 146 -16.47 2.42 3.77
C GLY A 146 -16.22 3.40 2.63
N ALA A 147 -16.11 4.69 2.95
CA ALA A 147 -15.70 5.69 1.95
C ALA A 147 -14.27 5.42 1.42
N GLY A 148 -13.37 4.91 2.25
CA GLY A 148 -12.02 4.52 1.87
C GLY A 148 -11.98 3.38 0.85
N SER A 149 -12.77 2.33 1.05
CA SER A 149 -12.83 1.21 0.10
C SER A 149 -13.41 1.63 -1.26
N ARG A 150 -14.37 2.56 -1.29
CA ARG A 150 -14.88 3.15 -2.55
C ARG A 150 -13.79 3.89 -3.32
N ARG A 151 -12.98 4.71 -2.64
CA ARG A 151 -11.83 5.39 -3.25
C ARG A 151 -10.81 4.39 -3.79
N LEU A 152 -10.44 3.40 -2.97
CA LEU A 152 -9.51 2.35 -3.38
C LEU A 152 -10.02 1.56 -4.58
N LYS A 153 -11.29 1.14 -4.58
CA LYS A 153 -11.92 0.46 -5.71
C LYS A 153 -11.81 1.29 -6.99
N SER A 154 -12.13 2.59 -6.93
CA SER A 154 -12.00 3.49 -8.07
C SER A 154 -10.56 3.56 -8.60
N LEU A 155 -9.56 3.64 -7.71
CA LEU A 155 -8.15 3.59 -8.10
C LEU A 155 -7.78 2.27 -8.75
N LEU A 156 -8.14 1.13 -8.13
CA LEU A 156 -7.84 -0.21 -8.62
C LEU A 156 -8.47 -0.45 -10.00
N THR A 157 -9.74 -0.10 -10.18
CA THR A 157 -10.41 -0.20 -11.49
C THR A 157 -9.70 0.65 -12.55
N LYS A 158 -9.22 1.84 -12.19
CA LYS A 158 -8.48 2.71 -13.12
C LYS A 158 -7.13 2.09 -13.51
N ILE A 159 -6.33 1.63 -12.56
CA ILE A 159 -4.98 1.12 -12.84
C ILE A 159 -5.01 -0.25 -13.53
N ALA A 160 -6.02 -1.07 -13.25
CA ALA A 160 -6.22 -2.39 -13.86
C ALA A 160 -6.94 -2.33 -15.22
N SER A 161 -7.41 -1.15 -15.67
CA SER A 161 -8.03 -1.00 -16.99
C SER A 161 -7.07 -1.43 -18.10
N ALA A 162 -7.59 -2.13 -19.13
CA ALA A 162 -6.78 -2.70 -20.22
C ALA A 162 -5.83 -1.68 -20.87
N ARG A 163 -6.28 -0.43 -21.06
CA ARG A 163 -5.49 0.68 -21.61
C ARG A 163 -4.32 1.09 -20.73
N SER A 164 -4.48 1.02 -19.41
CA SER A 164 -3.41 1.31 -18.45
C SER A 164 -2.46 0.12 -18.32
N PHE A 165 -3.00 -1.09 -18.33
CA PHE A 165 -2.26 -2.33 -18.15
C PHE A 165 -1.28 -2.58 -19.29
N SER A 166 -1.72 -2.49 -20.56
CA SER A 166 -0.87 -2.78 -21.73
C SER A 166 0.30 -1.81 -21.91
N LYS A 167 0.14 -0.54 -21.52
CA LYS A 167 1.18 0.49 -21.68
C LYS A 167 2.24 0.48 -20.58
N ARG A 168 2.00 -0.25 -19.49
CA ARG A 168 2.77 -0.18 -18.25
C ARG A 168 3.28 -1.53 -17.76
N GLN A 169 3.32 -2.52 -18.64
CA GLN A 169 3.98 -3.80 -18.37
C GLN A 169 5.50 -3.68 -18.45
N CYS A 170 6.15 -4.68 -17.87
CA CYS A 170 7.55 -4.98 -18.14
C CYS A 170 7.78 -5.06 -19.65
N ARG A 171 8.84 -4.39 -20.12
CA ARG A 171 9.27 -4.48 -21.51
C ARG A 171 10.31 -5.59 -21.62
N PRO A 172 10.30 -6.36 -22.72
CA PRO A 172 11.39 -7.28 -23.04
C PRO A 172 12.70 -6.52 -23.25
#